data_AF-A0A7C6XSE0-F1
#
_entry.id   AF-A0A7C6XSE0-F1
#
_cell.length_a   1.000
_cell.length_b   1.000
_cell.length_c   1.000
_cell.angle_alpha   90.00
_cell.angle_beta   90.00
_cell.angle_gamma   90.00
#
_symmetry.space_group_name_H-M   'P 1'
#
loop_
_entity.id
_entity.type
_entity.pdbx_description
1 polymer ?
#
loop_
_entity_poly.entity_id
_entity_poly.type
_entity_poly.pdbx_seq_one_letter_code
_entity_poly.pdbx_strand_id
1 'polypeptide(L)'
;MSDEMLWWSTRELAARIASKEVSAQEALQVHLDRIDEVNPVLNAVVTRDDEAAFAQAAAADAATARGESFGPLHGVPMTHKDTHDTAGMRTTWGSPLMADRVPEADALIIARLKAAGITTTGKTNVPEFAAGSHTFNEVFGTTVNPYDRTKSASGSSGGVGAALAAGIQASGDGSDMGGSLRSPASFNNVVGLRPSNGRIPHVPPGNPFAWLSQSGFMARTVADVALLMSVASGPHASAPGSILEASGVFDLPEFALDVDRSPDLTGLRVGFSPDLGGLLPVETEVKEIVAAAAQVFGNLGAHVDDEIPNLTDADEVFNVRR
;
A
#
# COMPACT_ATOMS: atom_id res chain seq x y z
N MET A 1 -7.10 18.21 -17.26
CA MET A 1 -6.42 16.95 -17.63
C MET A 1 -5.38 16.56 -16.58
N SER A 2 -4.39 17.39 -16.25
CA SER A 2 -3.41 17.11 -15.16
C SER A 2 -4.09 16.86 -13.81
N ASP A 3 -5.00 17.75 -13.40
CA ASP A 3 -5.65 17.66 -12.09
C ASP A 3 -6.58 16.45 -11.97
N GLU A 4 -7.15 16.02 -13.09
CA GLU A 4 -8.00 14.83 -13.17
C GLU A 4 -7.16 13.55 -13.06
N MET A 5 -6.00 13.53 -13.74
CA MET A 5 -5.06 12.43 -13.73
C MET A 5 -4.54 12.10 -12.32
N LEU A 6 -4.36 13.10 -11.45
CA LEU A 6 -3.96 12.89 -10.05
C LEU A 6 -4.91 11.94 -9.29
N TRP A 7 -6.19 11.92 -9.69
CA TRP A 7 -7.24 11.19 -9.01
C TRP A 7 -7.69 9.92 -9.73
N TRP A 8 -7.19 9.64 -10.93
CA TRP A 8 -7.39 8.35 -11.59
C TRP A 8 -6.91 7.20 -10.69
N SER A 9 -7.62 6.08 -10.75
CA SER A 9 -7.17 4.85 -10.06
C SER A 9 -5.89 4.31 -10.70
N THR A 10 -5.19 3.43 -10.01
CA THR A 10 -4.02 2.73 -10.55
C THR A 10 -4.40 1.92 -11.79
N ARG A 11 -5.52 1.20 -11.72
CA ARG A 11 -6.09 0.46 -12.85
C ARG A 11 -6.39 1.38 -14.03
N GLU A 12 -7.02 2.52 -13.78
CA GLU A 12 -7.37 3.49 -14.83
C GLU A 12 -6.13 4.10 -15.47
N LEU A 13 -5.14 4.53 -14.68
CA LEU A 13 -3.90 5.09 -15.20
C LEU A 13 -3.14 4.06 -16.05
N ALA A 14 -3.01 2.82 -15.59
CA ALA A 14 -2.39 1.74 -16.36
C ALA A 14 -3.14 1.49 -17.69
N ALA A 15 -4.47 1.46 -17.67
CA ALA A 15 -5.28 1.26 -18.86
C ALA A 15 -5.11 2.39 -19.89
N ARG A 16 -5.11 3.65 -19.42
CA ARG A 16 -4.93 4.84 -20.28
C ARG A 16 -3.53 4.95 -20.87
N ILE A 17 -2.50 4.50 -20.15
CA ILE A 17 -1.14 4.39 -20.70
C ILE A 17 -1.10 3.31 -21.78
N ALA A 18 -1.68 2.13 -21.50
CA ALA A 18 -1.73 1.03 -22.45
C ALA A 18 -2.52 1.36 -23.73
N SER A 19 -3.59 2.15 -23.62
CA SER A 19 -4.42 2.61 -24.75
C SER A 19 -3.83 3.80 -25.51
N LYS A 20 -2.69 4.36 -25.06
CA LYS A 20 -2.05 5.56 -25.61
C LYS A 20 -2.88 6.84 -25.46
N GLU A 21 -3.84 6.86 -24.54
CA GLU A 21 -4.57 8.09 -24.18
C GLU A 21 -3.66 9.08 -23.47
N VAL A 22 -2.72 8.58 -22.67
CA VAL A 22 -1.63 9.35 -22.06
C VAL A 22 -0.33 8.54 -22.15
N SER A 23 0.82 9.21 -22.19
CA SER A 23 2.12 8.54 -22.12
C SER A 23 2.55 8.29 -20.67
N ALA A 24 3.45 7.32 -20.46
CA ALA A 24 4.08 7.08 -19.17
C ALA A 24 4.92 8.28 -18.73
N GLN A 25 5.55 9.01 -19.65
CA GLN A 25 6.27 10.25 -19.33
C GLN A 25 5.33 11.38 -18.89
N GLU A 26 4.17 11.56 -19.51
CA GLU A 26 3.17 12.53 -19.04
C GLU A 26 2.64 12.16 -17.65
N ALA A 27 2.35 10.87 -17.42
CA ALA A 27 1.94 10.37 -16.11
C ALA A 27 3.01 10.61 -15.04
N LEU A 28 4.28 10.35 -15.36
CA LEU A 28 5.41 10.60 -14.48
C LEU A 28 5.57 12.10 -14.19
N GLN A 29 5.43 12.97 -15.18
CA GLN A 29 5.53 14.41 -14.98
C GLN A 29 4.46 14.91 -13.99
N VAL A 30 3.21 14.50 -14.17
CA VAL A 30 2.11 14.84 -13.26
C VAL A 30 2.37 14.33 -11.83
N HIS A 31 2.92 13.12 -11.70
CA HIS A 31 3.33 12.57 -10.40
C HIS A 31 4.42 13.39 -9.71
N LEU A 32 5.48 13.75 -10.44
CA LEU A 32 6.60 14.54 -9.89
C LEU A 32 6.17 15.98 -9.57
N ASP A 33 5.38 16.61 -10.43
CA ASP A 33 4.82 17.94 -10.20
C ASP A 33 4.00 17.96 -8.91
N ARG A 34 3.21 16.90 -8.66
CA ARG A 34 2.44 16.79 -7.42
C ARG A 34 3.32 16.61 -6.19
N ILE A 35 4.40 15.83 -6.30
CA ILE A 35 5.39 15.73 -5.22
C ILE A 35 5.95 17.12 -4.91
N ASP A 36 6.37 17.87 -5.92
CA ASP A 36 6.95 19.21 -5.73
C ASP A 36 5.96 20.20 -5.10
N GLU A 37 4.68 20.09 -5.44
CA GLU A 37 3.63 20.95 -4.90
C GLU A 37 3.35 20.69 -3.41
N VAL A 38 3.17 19.42 -3.01
CA VAL A 38 2.64 19.10 -1.67
C VAL A 38 3.66 18.54 -0.69
N ASN A 39 4.70 17.87 -1.17
CA ASN A 39 5.65 17.16 -0.33
C ASN A 39 6.52 18.08 0.56
N PRO A 40 6.87 19.33 0.19
CA PRO A 40 7.60 20.23 1.09
C PRO A 40 6.90 20.46 2.44
N VAL A 41 5.57 20.30 2.49
CA VAL A 41 4.78 20.42 3.72
C VAL A 41 4.51 19.05 4.34
N LEU A 42 4.20 18.04 3.52
CA LEU A 42 3.79 16.72 4.03
C LEU A 42 4.95 15.84 4.48
N ASN A 43 6.12 15.98 3.83
CA ASN A 43 7.30 15.14 4.03
C ASN A 43 6.98 13.64 3.94
N ALA A 44 6.22 13.26 2.91
CA ALA A 44 5.78 11.90 2.64
C ALA A 44 6.77 11.11 1.78
N VAL A 45 7.44 11.76 0.83
CA VAL A 45 8.46 11.21 -0.09
C VAL A 45 9.83 11.75 0.30
N VAL A 46 10.82 10.88 0.53
CA VAL A 46 12.09 11.21 1.20
C VAL A 46 13.35 10.88 0.39
N THR A 47 13.21 10.05 -0.64
CA THR A 47 14.24 9.78 -1.64
C THR A 47 13.58 9.80 -3.01
N ARG A 48 14.27 10.33 -4.02
CA ARG A 48 13.84 10.40 -5.42
C ARG A 48 14.96 9.98 -6.35
N ASP A 49 14.60 9.45 -7.50
CA ASP A 49 15.50 9.20 -8.62
C ASP A 49 14.78 9.54 -9.93
N ASP A 50 14.64 10.84 -10.18
CA ASP A 50 13.85 11.36 -11.30
C ASP A 50 14.48 10.97 -12.66
N GLU A 51 15.81 10.95 -12.76
CA GLU A 51 16.51 10.56 -13.99
C GLU A 51 16.22 9.11 -14.35
N ALA A 52 16.37 8.18 -13.41
CA ALA A 52 16.04 6.78 -13.64
C ALA A 52 14.54 6.58 -13.91
N ALA A 53 13.66 7.36 -13.26
CA ALA A 53 12.23 7.31 -13.49
C ALA A 53 11.86 7.74 -14.92
N PHE A 54 12.43 8.84 -15.43
CA PHE A 54 12.20 9.26 -16.81
C PHE A 54 12.73 8.25 -17.83
N ALA A 55 13.88 7.63 -17.57
CA ALA A 55 14.40 6.56 -18.42
C ALA A 55 13.46 5.34 -18.46
N GLN A 56 12.89 4.94 -17.32
CA GLN A 56 11.90 3.86 -17.23
C GLN A 56 10.60 4.21 -17.97
N ALA A 57 10.07 5.42 -17.77
CA ALA A 57 8.86 5.90 -18.44
C ALA A 57 9.05 5.95 -19.97
N ALA A 58 10.19 6.47 -20.45
CA ALA A 58 10.51 6.49 -21.88
C ALA A 58 10.61 5.07 -22.47
N ALA A 59 11.13 4.10 -21.72
CA ALA A 59 11.17 2.71 -22.14
C ALA A 59 9.76 2.10 -22.23
N ALA A 60 8.86 2.45 -21.30
CA ALA A 60 7.45 2.03 -21.33
C ALA A 60 6.73 2.62 -22.55
N ASP A 61 6.92 3.90 -22.84
CA ASP A 61 6.37 4.55 -24.04
C ASP A 61 6.88 3.90 -25.34
N ALA A 62 8.17 3.57 -25.41
CA ALA A 62 8.76 2.90 -26.56
C ALA A 62 8.18 1.49 -26.75
N ALA A 63 7.94 0.74 -25.68
CA ALA A 63 7.26 -0.56 -25.75
C ALA A 63 5.80 -0.41 -26.22
N THR A 64 5.06 0.55 -25.66
CA THR A 64 3.69 0.89 -26.08
C THR A 64 3.64 1.25 -27.58
N ALA A 65 4.62 2.00 -28.09
CA ALA A 65 4.72 2.33 -29.51
C ALA A 65 4.88 1.09 -30.41
N ARG A 66 5.57 0.05 -29.93
CA ARG A 66 5.71 -1.25 -30.61
C ARG A 66 4.52 -2.20 -30.41
N GLY A 67 3.53 -1.82 -29.61
CA GLY A 67 2.41 -2.69 -29.25
C GLY A 67 2.77 -3.74 -28.18
N GLU A 68 3.84 -3.49 -27.43
CA GLU A 68 4.29 -4.31 -26.30
C GLU A 68 3.83 -3.70 -24.96
N SER A 69 3.79 -4.52 -23.91
CA SER A 69 3.52 -4.09 -22.53
C SER A 69 4.45 -4.84 -21.57
N PHE A 70 4.90 -4.16 -20.52
CA PHE A 70 5.68 -4.73 -19.42
C PHE A 70 4.82 -5.40 -18.34
N GLY A 71 3.50 -5.34 -18.45
CA GLY A 71 2.59 -6.02 -17.54
C GLY A 71 1.43 -5.15 -17.06
N PRO A 72 0.71 -5.59 -16.01
CA PRO A 72 -0.50 -4.92 -15.54
C PRO A 72 -0.30 -3.51 -14.98
N LEU A 73 0.93 -3.12 -14.65
CA LEU A 73 1.29 -1.81 -14.08
C LEU A 73 2.17 -0.99 -15.03
N HIS A 74 2.13 -1.32 -16.32
CA HIS A 74 2.97 -0.72 -17.38
C HIS A 74 3.00 0.81 -17.32
N GLY A 75 4.17 1.37 -17.01
CA GLY A 75 4.43 2.81 -17.03
C GLY A 75 3.84 3.60 -15.85
N VAL A 76 3.19 2.94 -14.88
CA VAL A 76 2.58 3.63 -13.74
C VAL A 76 3.68 4.11 -12.78
N PRO A 77 3.75 5.42 -12.43
CA PRO A 77 4.71 5.93 -11.46
C PRO A 77 4.32 5.55 -10.02
N MET A 78 5.30 5.11 -9.22
CA MET A 78 5.09 4.73 -7.82
C MET A 78 6.34 4.94 -6.98
N THR A 79 6.12 5.40 -5.74
CA THR A 79 7.13 5.43 -4.68
C THR A 79 6.97 4.24 -3.74
N HIS A 80 8.06 3.76 -3.16
CA HIS A 80 8.07 2.55 -2.33
C HIS A 80 8.29 2.84 -0.85
N LYS A 81 7.72 2.05 0.06
CA LYS A 81 7.99 2.21 1.49
C LYS A 81 9.47 2.13 1.77
N ASP A 82 10.04 3.07 2.54
CA ASP A 82 11.50 3.11 2.71
C ASP A 82 12.07 1.88 3.42
N THR A 83 11.25 1.02 4.04
CA THR A 83 11.71 -0.29 4.55
C THR A 83 11.83 -1.39 3.50
N HIS A 84 11.33 -1.19 2.29
CA HIS A 84 11.50 -2.14 1.20
C HIS A 84 12.76 -1.79 0.42
N ASP A 85 13.71 -2.74 0.43
CA ASP A 85 14.94 -2.62 -0.34
C ASP A 85 14.61 -2.52 -1.83
N THR A 86 15.21 -1.51 -2.46
CA THR A 86 15.07 -1.22 -3.88
C THR A 86 16.47 -1.11 -4.45
N ALA A 87 16.85 -2.06 -5.29
CA ALA A 87 18.19 -2.14 -5.89
C ALA A 87 18.56 -0.82 -6.57
N GLY A 88 19.73 -0.27 -6.22
CA GLY A 88 20.24 0.97 -6.79
C GLY A 88 19.62 2.26 -6.23
N MET A 89 18.61 2.18 -5.36
CA MET A 89 17.95 3.35 -4.77
C MET A 89 18.19 3.44 -3.26
N ARG A 90 18.61 4.62 -2.79
CA ARG A 90 18.87 4.88 -1.36
C ARG A 90 17.69 4.47 -0.49
N THR A 91 17.95 3.56 0.43
CA THR A 91 16.94 2.91 1.29
C THR A 91 17.46 2.92 2.72
N THR A 92 16.87 3.76 3.56
CA THR A 92 17.45 4.12 4.87
C THR A 92 16.75 3.47 6.05
N TRP A 93 15.54 2.92 5.84
CA TRP A 93 14.69 2.45 6.92
C TRP A 93 14.42 3.53 7.98
N GLY A 94 14.55 4.82 7.62
CA GLY A 94 14.46 5.95 8.55
C GLY A 94 15.55 5.96 9.63
N SER A 95 16.65 5.23 9.49
CA SER A 95 17.70 5.14 10.52
C SER A 95 18.96 5.91 10.12
N PRO A 96 19.57 6.71 11.03
CA PRO A 96 20.88 7.31 10.80
C PRO A 96 21.98 6.28 10.46
N LEU A 97 21.86 5.04 10.96
CA LEU A 97 22.79 3.95 10.68
C LEU A 97 22.79 3.51 9.21
N MET A 98 21.72 3.82 8.50
CA MET A 98 21.46 3.38 7.14
C MET A 98 21.25 4.57 6.19
N ALA A 99 21.58 5.79 6.64
CA ALA A 99 21.25 7.04 5.94
C ALA A 99 21.74 7.07 4.48
N ASP A 100 22.90 6.47 4.21
CA ASP A 100 23.51 6.41 2.87
C ASP A 100 23.44 5.01 2.23
N ARG A 101 22.65 4.08 2.80
CA ARG A 101 22.59 2.70 2.30
C ARG A 101 21.87 2.64 0.96
N VAL A 102 22.52 2.02 -0.02
CA VAL A 102 21.93 1.67 -1.33
C VAL A 102 21.94 0.14 -1.46
N PRO A 103 20.78 -0.54 -1.43
CA PRO A 103 20.71 -1.99 -1.57
C PRO A 103 21.16 -2.46 -2.97
N GLU A 104 21.76 -3.64 -3.04
CA GLU A 104 22.14 -4.30 -4.30
C GLU A 104 21.01 -5.12 -4.92
N ALA A 105 20.01 -5.50 -4.12
CA ALA A 105 18.89 -6.35 -4.52
C ALA A 105 17.56 -5.75 -4.10
N ASP A 106 16.53 -6.00 -4.91
CA ASP A 106 15.15 -5.66 -4.57
C ASP A 106 14.59 -6.62 -3.52
N ALA A 107 13.77 -6.10 -2.61
CA ALA A 107 12.84 -6.92 -1.85
C ALA A 107 11.84 -7.59 -2.82
N LEU A 108 11.33 -8.78 -2.47
CA LEU A 108 10.46 -9.57 -3.36
C LEU A 108 9.26 -8.77 -3.90
N ILE A 109 8.59 -8.00 -3.04
CA ILE A 109 7.45 -7.16 -3.42
C ILE A 109 7.85 -6.13 -4.49
N ILE A 110 9.02 -5.51 -4.36
CA ILE A 110 9.55 -4.54 -5.33
C ILE A 110 9.92 -5.22 -6.63
N ALA A 111 10.60 -6.38 -6.58
CA ALA A 111 10.93 -7.16 -7.76
C ALA A 111 9.68 -7.55 -8.56
N ARG A 112 8.59 -7.94 -7.87
CA ARG A 112 7.30 -8.28 -8.51
C ARG A 112 6.61 -7.05 -9.12
N LEU A 113 6.63 -5.90 -8.44
CA LEU A 113 6.08 -4.65 -8.98
C LEU A 113 6.85 -4.16 -10.23
N LYS A 114 8.19 -4.20 -10.18
CA LYS A 114 9.04 -3.88 -11.34
C LYS A 114 8.79 -4.83 -12.51
N ALA A 115 8.66 -6.13 -12.24
CA ALA A 115 8.31 -7.12 -13.27
C ALA A 115 6.92 -6.92 -13.88
N ALA A 116 6.01 -6.21 -13.20
CA ALA A 116 4.70 -5.82 -13.73
C ALA A 116 4.71 -4.48 -14.48
N GLY A 117 5.87 -3.82 -14.60
CA GLY A 117 6.05 -2.62 -15.41
C GLY A 117 5.95 -1.29 -14.66
N ILE A 118 6.01 -1.28 -13.32
CA ILE A 118 5.99 -0.03 -12.55
C ILE A 118 7.18 0.85 -12.91
N THR A 119 6.97 2.17 -12.93
CA THR A 119 8.04 3.17 -12.97
C THR A 119 8.35 3.59 -11.53
N THR A 120 9.49 3.15 -11.00
CA THR A 120 9.91 3.47 -9.63
C THR A 120 10.43 4.90 -9.56
N THR A 121 9.81 5.74 -8.73
CA THR A 121 10.13 7.19 -8.66
C THR A 121 10.86 7.61 -7.38
N GLY A 122 10.73 6.85 -6.29
CA GLY A 122 11.30 7.24 -5.01
C GLY A 122 10.88 6.39 -3.83
N LYS A 123 11.17 6.88 -2.61
CA LYS A 123 10.85 6.22 -1.34
C LYS A 123 9.97 7.08 -0.45
N THR A 124 9.02 6.46 0.25
CA THR A 124 8.15 7.13 1.23
C THR A 124 8.65 6.98 2.66
N ASN A 125 8.42 8.00 3.47
CA ASN A 125 8.93 8.10 4.83
C ASN A 125 8.37 7.01 5.75
N VAL A 126 9.17 6.63 6.75
CA VAL A 126 8.87 5.61 7.76
C VAL A 126 9.39 6.05 9.12
N PRO A 127 8.84 5.60 10.26
CA PRO A 127 9.59 5.64 11.50
C PRO A 127 10.80 4.73 11.41
N GLU A 128 11.82 5.03 12.21
CA GLU A 128 13.07 4.25 12.23
C GLU A 128 12.79 2.75 12.39
N PHE A 129 13.34 1.92 11.49
CA PHE A 129 13.10 0.47 11.39
C PHE A 129 11.63 0.05 11.29
N ALA A 130 10.74 0.94 10.84
CA ALA A 130 9.29 0.78 10.92
C ALA A 130 8.74 0.59 12.34
N ALA A 131 9.52 0.94 13.38
CA ALA A 131 9.16 0.81 14.78
C ALA A 131 8.47 2.10 15.28
N GLY A 132 7.19 2.25 14.94
CA GLY A 132 6.39 3.38 15.45
C GLY A 132 5.00 3.48 14.86
N SER A 133 4.04 3.94 15.67
CA SER A 133 2.65 4.19 15.26
C SER A 133 2.44 5.60 14.67
N HIS A 134 3.53 6.36 14.48
CA HIS A 134 3.57 7.60 13.73
C HIS A 134 4.86 7.67 12.91
N THR A 135 4.79 8.18 11.68
CA THR A 135 5.93 8.32 10.78
C THR A 135 6.75 9.58 11.09
N PHE A 136 7.81 9.40 11.87
CA PHE A 136 8.87 10.38 12.07
C PHE A 136 10.21 9.67 12.28
N ASN A 137 11.32 10.30 11.89
CA ASN A 137 12.67 9.82 12.18
C ASN A 137 13.69 10.97 12.14
N GLU A 138 14.92 10.70 12.58
CA GLU A 138 16.00 11.69 12.61
C GLU A 138 16.58 12.05 11.23
N VAL A 139 16.46 11.17 10.23
CA VAL A 139 17.01 11.36 8.89
C VAL A 139 16.19 12.38 8.07
N PHE A 140 14.87 12.27 8.14
CA PHE A 140 13.95 13.03 7.29
C PHE A 140 12.95 13.89 8.07
N GLY A 141 12.83 13.70 9.38
CA GLY A 141 11.81 14.37 10.18
C GLY A 141 10.43 13.68 10.10
N THR A 142 9.38 14.46 10.33
CA THR A 142 8.00 13.96 10.54
C THR A 142 7.16 14.07 9.28
N THR A 143 6.38 13.04 8.96
CA THR A 143 5.29 13.12 7.97
C THR A 143 4.00 13.55 8.65
N VAL A 144 3.31 14.54 8.10
CA VAL A 144 2.02 15.03 8.61
C VAL A 144 0.83 14.58 7.75
N ASN A 145 -0.36 14.57 8.34
CA ASN A 145 -1.58 14.14 7.65
C ASN A 145 -2.06 15.20 6.63
N PRO A 146 -2.40 14.81 5.38
CA PRO A 146 -2.92 15.76 4.39
C PRO A 146 -4.26 16.42 4.75
N TYR A 147 -5.11 15.75 5.53
CA TYR A 147 -6.41 16.30 5.96
C TYR A 147 -6.27 17.36 7.06
N ASP A 148 -5.29 17.21 7.95
CA ASP A 148 -4.93 18.19 8.98
C ASP A 148 -3.44 18.06 9.31
N ARG A 149 -2.67 19.07 8.90
CA ARG A 149 -1.20 19.10 9.02
C ARG A 149 -0.71 19.15 10.47
N THR A 150 -1.60 19.37 11.45
CA THR A 150 -1.28 19.28 12.88
C THR A 150 -1.42 17.85 13.43
N LYS A 151 -1.90 16.91 12.62
CA LYS A 151 -2.21 15.53 13.01
C LYS A 151 -1.24 14.53 12.44
N SER A 152 -1.20 13.38 13.11
CA SER A 152 -0.41 12.22 12.73
C SER A 152 -0.89 11.64 11.39
N ALA A 153 0.06 11.28 10.50
CA ALA A 153 -0.20 10.43 9.34
C ALA A 153 -0.24 8.92 9.70
N SER A 154 -0.21 8.58 11.00
CA SER A 154 0.02 7.24 11.55
C SER A 154 1.36 6.63 11.11
N GLY A 155 1.58 5.35 11.41
CA GLY A 155 2.82 4.65 11.12
C GLY A 155 2.65 3.12 11.14
N SER A 156 3.61 2.36 10.60
CA SER A 156 4.86 2.85 10.03
C SER A 156 4.79 3.24 8.55
N SER A 157 3.71 2.92 7.83
CA SER A 157 3.53 3.29 6.42
C SER A 157 2.84 4.65 6.23
N GLY A 158 3.02 5.59 7.17
CA GLY A 158 2.38 6.91 7.12
C GLY A 158 2.78 7.75 5.91
N GLY A 159 4.03 7.64 5.43
CA GLY A 159 4.48 8.29 4.20
C GLY A 159 3.67 7.84 2.98
N VAL A 160 3.43 6.53 2.85
CA VAL A 160 2.59 5.97 1.78
C VAL A 160 1.16 6.50 1.92
N GLY A 161 0.55 6.38 3.11
CA GLY A 161 -0.82 6.85 3.35
C GLY A 161 -1.02 8.34 3.01
N ALA A 162 -0.09 9.19 3.45
CA ALA A 162 -0.10 10.62 3.15
C ALA A 162 0.07 10.91 1.65
N ALA A 163 0.96 10.17 0.96
CA ALA A 163 1.15 10.32 -0.47
C ALA A 163 -0.12 9.95 -1.27
N LEU A 164 -0.83 8.90 -0.86
CA LEU A 164 -2.10 8.49 -1.49
C LEU A 164 -3.20 9.53 -1.31
N ALA A 165 -3.39 10.00 -0.07
CA ALA A 165 -4.40 10.98 0.28
C ALA A 165 -4.13 12.36 -0.33
N ALA A 166 -2.86 12.70 -0.56
CA ALA A 166 -2.47 13.94 -1.21
C ALA A 166 -2.52 13.87 -2.74
N GLY A 167 -2.85 12.72 -3.34
CA GLY A 167 -2.92 12.57 -4.79
C GLY A 167 -1.56 12.44 -5.48
N ILE A 168 -0.47 12.16 -4.74
CA ILE A 168 0.86 11.93 -5.33
C ILE A 168 0.83 10.64 -6.18
N GLN A 169 0.22 9.58 -5.66
CA GLN A 169 0.09 8.29 -6.35
C GLN A 169 -1.25 7.63 -5.96
N ALA A 170 -1.74 6.69 -6.76
CA ALA A 170 -3.05 6.04 -6.53
C ALA A 170 -3.00 4.82 -5.60
N SER A 171 -1.84 4.15 -5.56
CA SER A 171 -1.55 2.99 -4.73
C SER A 171 -0.08 2.95 -4.34
N GLY A 172 0.26 2.13 -3.35
CA GLY A 172 1.64 1.95 -2.91
C GLY A 172 1.81 0.75 -1.99
N ASP A 173 3.03 0.21 -1.97
CA ASP A 173 3.43 -0.88 -1.09
C ASP A 173 3.65 -0.42 0.35
N GLY A 174 3.51 -1.36 1.29
CA GLY A 174 3.89 -1.17 2.67
C GLY A 174 4.00 -2.49 3.42
N SER A 175 4.06 -2.39 4.74
CA SER A 175 4.15 -3.56 5.61
C SER A 175 3.39 -3.36 6.91
N ASP A 176 2.88 -4.45 7.47
CA ASP A 176 2.04 -4.46 8.67
C ASP A 176 2.42 -5.61 9.59
N MET A 177 3.02 -5.25 10.73
CA MET A 177 3.27 -6.16 11.85
C MET A 177 2.23 -5.98 12.97
N GLY A 178 1.86 -4.73 13.26
CA GLY A 178 0.93 -4.37 14.34
C GLY A 178 -0.03 -3.25 13.95
N GLY A 179 -0.45 -3.18 12.69
CA GLY A 179 -1.36 -2.16 12.16
C GLY A 179 -0.74 -1.24 11.12
N SER A 180 0.52 -1.43 10.73
CA SER A 180 1.24 -0.45 9.91
C SER A 180 0.80 -0.31 8.45
N LEU A 181 -0.17 -1.09 7.96
CA LEU A 181 -0.93 -0.79 6.74
C LEU A 181 -2.32 -0.24 7.11
N ARG A 182 -3.01 -0.90 8.06
CA ARG A 182 -4.40 -0.59 8.41
C ARG A 182 -4.57 0.76 9.14
N SER A 183 -3.67 1.10 10.06
CA SER A 183 -3.72 2.35 10.81
C SER A 183 -3.38 3.58 9.94
N PRO A 184 -2.30 3.59 9.13
CA PRO A 184 -2.10 4.66 8.14
C PRO A 184 -3.23 4.79 7.14
N ALA A 185 -3.79 3.67 6.67
CA ALA A 185 -4.94 3.71 5.76
C ALA A 185 -6.15 4.41 6.40
N SER A 186 -6.49 4.05 7.64
CA SER A 186 -7.57 4.69 8.40
C SER A 186 -7.33 6.19 8.62
N PHE A 187 -6.13 6.59 9.03
CA PHE A 187 -5.82 8.00 9.31
C PHE A 187 -5.81 8.88 8.06
N ASN A 188 -5.46 8.30 6.90
CA ASN A 188 -5.36 9.02 5.63
C ASN A 188 -6.56 8.75 4.71
N ASN A 189 -7.65 8.15 5.22
CA ASN A 189 -8.87 7.87 4.46
C ASN A 189 -8.60 7.15 3.12
N VAL A 190 -7.85 6.04 3.19
CA VAL A 190 -7.57 5.14 2.08
C VAL A 190 -7.77 3.69 2.49
N VAL A 191 -7.69 2.76 1.55
CA VAL A 191 -7.80 1.32 1.81
C VAL A 191 -6.42 0.75 2.13
N GLY A 192 -6.32 -0.12 3.13
CA GLY A 192 -5.09 -0.83 3.46
C GLY A 192 -5.33 -2.30 3.78
N LEU A 193 -4.56 -3.19 3.15
CA LEU A 193 -4.69 -4.63 3.31
C LEU A 193 -3.40 -5.26 3.81
N ARG A 194 -3.45 -5.80 5.02
CA ARG A 194 -2.48 -6.78 5.52
C ARG A 194 -2.94 -8.17 5.06
N PRO A 195 -2.23 -8.84 4.14
CA PRO A 195 -2.64 -10.16 3.70
C PRO A 195 -2.29 -11.25 4.73
N SER A 196 -2.84 -12.45 4.52
CA SER A 196 -2.46 -13.65 5.27
C SER A 196 -0.97 -13.95 5.13
N ASN A 197 -0.38 -14.50 6.19
CA ASN A 197 1.02 -14.93 6.18
C ASN A 197 1.29 -15.90 5.03
N GLY A 198 2.37 -15.65 4.28
CA GLY A 198 2.77 -16.47 3.14
C GLY A 198 2.09 -16.11 1.82
N ARG A 199 1.14 -15.17 1.78
CA ARG A 199 0.55 -14.69 0.51
C ARG A 199 1.55 -13.92 -0.33
N ILE A 200 2.27 -12.99 0.31
CA ILE A 200 3.49 -12.36 -0.19
C ILE A 200 4.60 -12.84 0.76
N PRO A 201 5.32 -13.92 0.42
CA PRO A 201 6.22 -14.56 1.35
C PRO A 201 7.48 -13.72 1.61
N HIS A 202 8.09 -13.91 2.78
CA HIS A 202 9.43 -13.42 3.07
C HIS A 202 10.47 -14.33 2.43
N VAL A 203 11.50 -13.74 1.83
CA VAL A 203 12.59 -14.46 1.15
C VAL A 203 13.93 -13.86 1.57
N PRO A 204 15.05 -14.61 1.42
CA PRO A 204 16.38 -14.06 1.65
C PRO A 204 16.63 -12.79 0.80
N PRO A 205 17.36 -11.79 1.33
CA PRO A 205 18.10 -11.79 2.60
C PRO A 205 17.23 -11.57 3.86
N GLY A 206 15.92 -11.35 3.71
CA GLY A 206 14.98 -11.31 4.83
C GLY A 206 14.80 -12.67 5.50
N ASN A 207 14.08 -12.70 6.62
CA ASN A 207 13.82 -13.94 7.38
C ASN A 207 12.61 -14.70 6.79
N PRO A 208 12.78 -15.86 6.13
CA PRO A 208 11.68 -16.61 5.53
C PRO A 208 10.70 -17.21 6.56
N PHE A 209 11.07 -17.20 7.84
CA PHE A 209 10.24 -17.67 8.96
C PHE A 209 9.55 -16.53 9.71
N ALA A 210 9.70 -15.27 9.25
CA ALA A 210 8.92 -14.16 9.79
C ALA A 210 7.44 -14.40 9.46
N TRP A 211 6.58 -14.38 10.49
CA TRP A 211 5.15 -14.69 10.34
C TRP A 211 4.23 -13.55 10.79
N LEU A 212 4.76 -12.55 11.51
CA LEU A 212 3.94 -11.46 12.04
C LEU A 212 3.88 -10.27 11.08
N SER A 213 5.05 -9.73 10.69
CA SER A 213 5.14 -8.68 9.68
C SER A 213 4.77 -9.23 8.32
N GLN A 214 3.86 -8.56 7.61
CA GLN A 214 3.45 -8.93 6.26
C GLN A 214 3.58 -7.73 5.34
N SER A 215 4.18 -7.93 4.17
CA SER A 215 4.10 -6.93 3.11
C SER A 215 2.69 -6.94 2.51
N GLY A 216 2.21 -5.78 2.09
CA GLY A 216 0.89 -5.59 1.53
C GLY A 216 0.79 -4.22 0.90
N PHE A 217 -0.45 -3.75 0.69
CA PHE A 217 -0.69 -2.55 -0.11
C PHE A 217 -1.71 -1.63 0.53
N MET A 218 -1.60 -0.36 0.15
CA MET A 218 -2.63 0.64 0.34
C MET A 218 -2.98 1.28 -1.00
N ALA A 219 -4.22 1.69 -1.18
CA ALA A 219 -4.67 2.43 -2.35
C ALA A 219 -5.94 3.24 -2.04
N ARG A 220 -6.28 4.18 -2.92
CA ARG A 220 -7.54 4.95 -2.78
C ARG A 220 -8.78 4.10 -2.99
N THR A 221 -8.66 2.97 -3.68
CA THR A 221 -9.78 2.07 -4.01
C THR A 221 -9.46 0.63 -3.62
N VAL A 222 -10.50 -0.16 -3.33
CA VAL A 222 -10.37 -1.61 -3.09
C VAL A 222 -9.84 -2.33 -4.33
N ALA A 223 -10.31 -1.92 -5.51
CA ALA A 223 -9.91 -2.51 -6.79
C ALA A 223 -8.41 -2.38 -7.07
N ASP A 224 -7.80 -1.24 -6.71
CA ASP A 224 -6.35 -1.05 -6.83
C ASP A 224 -5.58 -1.92 -5.84
N VAL A 225 -6.01 -2.02 -4.58
CA VAL A 225 -5.39 -2.97 -3.64
C VAL A 225 -5.44 -4.39 -4.19
N ALA A 226 -6.56 -4.80 -4.78
CA ALA A 226 -6.71 -6.11 -5.42
C ALA A 226 -5.75 -6.27 -6.63
N LEU A 227 -5.58 -5.25 -7.47
CA LEU A 227 -4.61 -5.28 -8.57
C LEU A 227 -3.17 -5.51 -8.06
N LEU A 228 -2.73 -4.74 -7.07
CA LEU A 228 -1.37 -4.87 -6.55
C LEU A 228 -1.17 -6.23 -5.88
N MET A 229 -2.19 -6.73 -5.18
CA MET A 229 -2.18 -8.09 -4.63
C MET A 229 -2.12 -9.17 -5.71
N SER A 230 -2.81 -9.03 -6.83
CA SER A 230 -2.77 -10.02 -7.92
C SER A 230 -1.39 -10.09 -8.60
N VAL A 231 -0.69 -8.94 -8.65
CA VAL A 231 0.69 -8.84 -9.14
C VAL A 231 1.70 -9.43 -8.16
N ALA A 232 1.59 -9.08 -6.87
CA ALA A 232 2.64 -9.40 -5.91
C ALA A 232 2.43 -10.69 -5.13
N SER A 233 1.24 -11.31 -5.18
CA SER A 233 0.98 -12.57 -4.50
C SER A 233 1.60 -13.77 -5.21
N GLY A 234 1.85 -14.83 -4.43
CA GLY A 234 2.20 -16.14 -4.96
C GLY A 234 3.46 -16.72 -4.32
N PRO A 235 3.68 -18.03 -4.49
CA PRO A 235 4.73 -18.74 -3.80
C PRO A 235 6.13 -18.32 -4.27
N HIS A 236 7.13 -18.60 -3.43
CA HIS A 236 8.53 -18.46 -3.80
C HIS A 236 9.33 -19.67 -3.29
N ALA A 237 10.24 -20.19 -4.11
CA ALA A 237 10.97 -21.44 -3.80
C ALA A 237 11.79 -21.35 -2.50
N SER A 238 12.31 -20.18 -2.17
CA SER A 238 13.06 -19.93 -0.94
C SER A 238 12.19 -19.64 0.30
N ALA A 239 10.86 -19.76 0.18
CA ALA A 239 9.92 -19.45 1.26
C ALA A 239 8.98 -20.64 1.54
N PRO A 240 9.35 -21.54 2.46
CA PRO A 240 8.57 -22.74 2.75
C PRO A 240 7.18 -22.44 3.33
N GLY A 241 6.98 -21.26 3.94
CA GLY A 241 5.69 -20.81 4.46
C GLY A 241 4.75 -20.19 3.40
N SER A 242 5.07 -20.32 2.11
CA SER A 242 4.25 -19.76 1.03
C SER A 242 2.85 -20.37 0.99
N ILE A 243 1.83 -19.53 0.77
CA ILE A 243 0.53 -20.00 0.32
C ILE A 243 0.67 -20.41 -1.15
N LEU A 244 0.28 -21.63 -1.48
CA LEU A 244 0.43 -22.19 -2.83
C LEU A 244 -0.71 -21.81 -3.79
N GLU A 245 -1.80 -21.26 -3.27
CA GLU A 245 -2.91 -20.77 -4.08
C GLU A 245 -2.44 -19.62 -5.00
N ALA A 246 -2.89 -19.68 -6.26
CA ALA A 246 -2.51 -18.72 -7.29
C ALA A 246 -2.96 -17.29 -6.94
N SER A 247 -2.28 -16.29 -7.49
CA SER A 247 -2.58 -14.87 -7.26
C SER A 247 -3.91 -14.40 -7.86
N GLY A 248 -4.50 -15.19 -8.77
CA GLY A 248 -5.77 -14.89 -9.45
C GLY A 248 -6.96 -14.69 -8.50
N VAL A 249 -6.85 -15.08 -7.22
CA VAL A 249 -7.86 -14.79 -6.19
C VAL A 249 -8.06 -13.28 -5.93
N PHE A 250 -7.15 -12.44 -6.41
CA PHE A 250 -7.26 -10.98 -6.32
C PHE A 250 -7.59 -10.31 -7.67
N ASP A 251 -7.68 -11.07 -8.76
CA ASP A 251 -8.06 -10.55 -10.08
C ASP A 251 -9.46 -11.03 -10.47
N LEU A 252 -10.41 -10.80 -9.57
CA LEU A 252 -11.80 -11.18 -9.76
C LEU A 252 -12.56 -10.13 -10.57
N PRO A 253 -13.58 -10.51 -11.36
CA PRO A 253 -14.34 -9.58 -12.20
C PRO A 253 -14.94 -8.39 -11.45
N GLU A 254 -15.30 -8.56 -10.17
CA GLU A 254 -15.79 -7.49 -9.29
C GLU A 254 -14.78 -6.37 -9.01
N PHE A 255 -13.49 -6.57 -9.31
CA PHE A 255 -12.45 -5.55 -9.19
C PHE A 255 -12.06 -4.92 -10.53
N ALA A 256 -12.75 -5.27 -11.62
CA ALA A 256 -12.50 -4.64 -12.91
C ALA A 256 -12.97 -3.18 -12.93
N LEU A 257 -12.41 -2.39 -13.87
CA LEU A 257 -12.84 -1.01 -14.09
C LEU A 257 -14.31 -0.96 -14.53
N ASP A 258 -15.00 0.12 -14.13
CA ASP A 258 -16.38 0.44 -14.51
C ASP A 258 -17.42 -0.65 -14.16
N VAL A 259 -17.11 -1.50 -13.17
CA VAL A 259 -18.07 -2.47 -12.64
C VAL A 259 -18.88 -1.81 -11.53
N ASP A 260 -20.10 -1.38 -11.88
CA ASP A 260 -21.12 -1.02 -10.89
C ASP A 260 -21.89 -2.29 -10.47
N ARG A 261 -21.47 -2.88 -9.34
CA ARG A 261 -22.14 -4.07 -8.80
C ARG A 261 -22.36 -3.94 -7.30
N SER A 262 -23.60 -4.13 -6.89
CA SER A 262 -23.94 -4.40 -5.49
C SER A 262 -23.77 -5.90 -5.22
N PRO A 263 -22.86 -6.32 -4.32
CA PRO A 263 -22.73 -7.72 -3.98
C PRO A 263 -23.97 -8.21 -3.21
N ASP A 264 -24.37 -9.46 -3.44
CA ASP A 264 -25.31 -10.17 -2.58
C ASP A 264 -24.51 -10.94 -1.52
N LEU A 265 -24.68 -10.57 -0.26
CA LEU A 265 -23.99 -11.16 0.88
C LEU A 265 -24.87 -12.18 1.62
N THR A 266 -25.98 -12.62 1.02
CA THR A 266 -26.85 -13.65 1.60
C THR A 266 -26.06 -14.90 1.97
N GLY A 267 -26.15 -15.28 3.25
CA GLY A 267 -25.44 -16.43 3.81
C GLY A 267 -24.06 -16.13 4.41
N LEU A 268 -23.54 -14.90 4.23
CA LEU A 268 -22.34 -14.44 4.93
C LEU A 268 -22.68 -14.11 6.39
N ARG A 269 -21.82 -14.54 7.33
CA ARG A 269 -21.88 -14.17 8.74
C ARG A 269 -20.78 -13.20 9.08
N VAL A 270 -21.13 -12.10 9.75
CA VAL A 270 -20.22 -11.03 10.13
C VAL A 270 -20.33 -10.79 11.63
N GLY A 271 -19.29 -11.17 12.37
CA GLY A 271 -19.14 -10.77 13.78
C GLY A 271 -18.60 -9.33 13.85
N PHE A 272 -19.28 -8.45 14.57
CA PHE A 272 -19.00 -7.03 14.62
C PHE A 272 -18.81 -6.56 16.07
N SER A 273 -17.69 -5.88 16.33
CA SER A 273 -17.47 -5.18 17.60
C SER A 273 -16.60 -3.95 17.39
N PRO A 274 -17.05 -2.75 17.82
CA PRO A 274 -16.26 -1.53 17.66
C PRO A 274 -15.11 -1.41 18.66
N ASP A 275 -15.14 -2.17 19.77
CA ASP A 275 -14.16 -2.09 20.86
C ASP A 275 -13.66 -3.46 21.34
N LEU A 276 -13.91 -4.51 20.55
CA LEU A 276 -13.56 -5.90 20.85
C LEU A 276 -14.12 -6.39 22.20
N GLY A 277 -15.37 -6.06 22.50
CA GLY A 277 -16.03 -6.44 23.74
C GLY A 277 -15.52 -5.65 24.95
N GLY A 278 -15.16 -4.38 24.73
CA GLY A 278 -14.60 -3.49 25.74
C GLY A 278 -13.10 -3.67 26.02
N LEU A 279 -12.40 -4.51 25.27
CA LEU A 279 -10.95 -4.71 25.41
C LEU A 279 -10.14 -3.47 24.97
N LEU A 280 -10.65 -2.70 24.02
CA LEU A 280 -9.97 -1.50 23.52
C LEU A 280 -10.75 -0.22 23.85
N PRO A 281 -10.09 0.82 24.38
CA PRO A 281 -10.72 2.14 24.46
C PRO A 281 -10.89 2.70 23.05
N VAL A 282 -12.11 3.07 22.70
CA VAL A 282 -12.45 3.67 21.41
C VAL A 282 -13.34 4.88 21.65
N GLU A 283 -13.02 6.00 21.01
CA GLU A 283 -13.81 7.24 21.07
C GLU A 283 -15.25 7.02 20.59
N THR A 284 -16.21 7.66 21.25
CA THR A 284 -17.63 7.51 20.94
C THR A 284 -17.95 7.79 19.47
N GLU A 285 -17.39 8.87 18.91
CA GLU A 285 -17.58 9.25 17.51
C GLU A 285 -17.12 8.15 16.54
N VAL A 286 -15.98 7.50 16.82
CA VAL A 286 -15.48 6.39 16.00
C VAL A 286 -16.40 5.18 16.11
N LYS A 287 -16.90 4.86 17.31
CA LYS A 287 -17.85 3.75 17.50
C LYS A 287 -19.12 3.97 16.68
N GLU A 288 -19.66 5.19 16.68
CA GLU A 288 -20.88 5.54 15.94
C GLU A 288 -20.68 5.42 14.42
N ILE A 289 -19.58 5.95 13.88
CA ILE A 289 -19.25 5.86 12.46
C ILE A 289 -19.10 4.40 12.01
N VAL A 290 -18.36 3.60 12.77
CA VAL A 290 -18.09 2.20 12.43
C VAL A 290 -19.35 1.33 12.57
N ALA A 291 -20.20 1.61 13.56
CA ALA A 291 -21.50 0.94 13.72
C ALA A 291 -22.46 1.24 12.55
N ALA A 292 -22.49 2.48 12.05
CA ALA A 292 -23.26 2.83 10.86
C ALA A 292 -22.75 2.09 9.61
N ALA A 293 -21.43 1.97 9.45
CA ALA A 293 -20.84 1.20 8.34
C ALA A 293 -21.19 -0.30 8.40
N ALA A 294 -21.31 -0.88 9.60
CA ALA A 294 -21.68 -2.28 9.77
C ALA A 294 -23.08 -2.60 9.22
N GLN A 295 -24.02 -1.64 9.28
CA GLN A 295 -25.38 -1.80 8.77
C GLN A 295 -25.40 -2.05 7.25
N VAL A 296 -24.41 -1.57 6.52
CA VAL A 296 -24.28 -1.79 5.07
C VAL A 296 -24.24 -3.29 4.76
N PHE A 297 -23.53 -4.10 5.55
CA PHE A 297 -23.47 -5.55 5.35
C PHE A 297 -24.84 -6.21 5.52
N GLY A 298 -25.61 -5.79 6.54
CA GLY A 298 -26.97 -6.29 6.76
C GLY A 298 -27.92 -5.93 5.63
N ASN A 299 -27.83 -4.69 5.12
CA ASN A 299 -28.61 -4.24 3.97
C ASN A 299 -28.29 -5.01 2.68
N LEU A 300 -27.07 -5.56 2.57
CA LEU A 300 -26.63 -6.41 1.47
C LEU A 300 -26.94 -7.91 1.68
N GLY A 301 -27.61 -8.28 2.78
CA GLY A 301 -28.08 -9.64 3.04
C GLY A 301 -27.22 -10.47 4.01
N ALA A 302 -26.13 -9.91 4.55
CA ALA A 302 -25.31 -10.62 5.54
C ALA A 302 -26.03 -10.72 6.90
N HIS A 303 -25.78 -11.79 7.64
CA HIS A 303 -26.13 -11.89 9.06
C HIS A 303 -25.05 -11.20 9.89
N VAL A 304 -25.38 -10.06 10.52
CA VAL A 304 -24.47 -9.29 11.37
C VAL A 304 -24.86 -9.48 12.83
N ASP A 305 -23.93 -9.93 13.65
CA ASP A 305 -24.10 -10.14 15.10
C ASP A 305 -22.85 -9.65 15.87
N ASP A 306 -22.90 -9.68 17.19
CA ASP A 306 -21.82 -9.29 18.09
C ASP A 306 -20.95 -10.48 18.55
N GLU A 307 -21.09 -11.65 17.92
CA GLU A 307 -20.28 -12.82 18.23
C GLU A 307 -18.86 -12.64 17.69
N ILE A 308 -17.92 -12.33 18.57
CA ILE A 308 -16.49 -12.22 18.25
C ILE A 308 -15.65 -13.28 18.99
N PRO A 309 -14.48 -13.67 18.44
CA PRO A 309 -13.54 -14.51 19.17
C PRO A 309 -13.14 -13.89 20.51
N ASN A 310 -12.88 -14.72 21.52
CA ASN A 310 -12.26 -14.24 22.76
C ASN A 310 -10.81 -13.82 22.47
N LEU A 311 -10.53 -12.53 22.62
CA LEU A 311 -9.22 -11.92 22.37
C LEU A 311 -8.54 -11.40 23.65
N THR A 312 -8.97 -11.86 24.82
CA THR A 312 -8.46 -11.39 26.13
C THR A 312 -6.94 -11.55 26.25
N ASP A 313 -6.38 -12.62 25.66
CA ASP A 313 -4.94 -12.93 25.72
C ASP A 313 -4.18 -12.51 24.44
N ALA A 314 -4.82 -11.74 23.55
CA ALA A 314 -4.24 -11.43 22.23
C ALA A 314 -2.95 -10.59 22.30
N ASP A 315 -2.80 -9.81 23.36
CA ASP A 315 -1.62 -9.00 23.65
C ASP A 315 -0.41 -9.83 24.09
N GLU A 316 -0.61 -11.03 24.66
CA GLU A 316 0.49 -11.95 25.01
C GLU A 316 1.38 -12.27 23.80
N VAL A 317 0.79 -12.36 22.60
CA VAL A 317 1.50 -12.62 21.34
C VAL A 317 2.60 -11.59 21.07
N PHE A 318 2.40 -10.34 21.48
CA PHE A 318 3.40 -9.27 21.33
C PHE A 318 4.43 -9.26 22.46
N ASN A 319 4.06 -9.71 23.67
CA ASN A 319 4.95 -9.74 24.83
C ASN A 319 6.04 -10.82 24.72
N VAL A 320 5.75 -11.97 24.11
CA VAL A 320 6.71 -13.09 23.95
C VAL A 320 7.81 -12.80 22.90
N ARG A 321 7.72 -11.65 22.20
CA ARG A 321 8.66 -11.23 21.15
C ARG A 321 9.66 -10.16 21.60
N ARG A 322 9.52 -9.61 22.81
CA ARG A 322 10.45 -8.63 23.39
C ARG A 322 11.60 -9.31 24.13
#